data_AF-A0ABD1K1T6-F1
#
_entry.id   AF-A0ABD1K1T6-F1
#
_cell.length_a   1.000
_cell.length_b   1.000
_cell.length_c   1.000
_cell.angle_alpha   90.00
_cell.angle_beta   90.00
_cell.angle_gamma   90.00
#
_symmetry.space_group_name_H-M   'P 1'
#
loop_
_entity.id
_entity.type
_entity.pdbx_description
1 polymer ?
#
loop_
_entity_poly.entity_id
_entity_poly.type
_entity_poly.pdbx_seq_one_letter_code
_entity_poly.pdbx_strand_id
1 'polypeptide(L)'
;MYNVQIVTGNIRGAGTNSKVHMVMHGSKGVKNSGKVFLEGGKFERGLTDIFNVEIAALLSPLSRVTIGHDNGGVSSGWYCERVVVFCPFTGIEQTFPCCKWLDEDEGDGLIERELYEMVSLRQKRQKKHPWSLWIWTSDLPGAGTDATVFFQIYGEKGKSDEMKLDNKTDNFEQGQLDKFIVRPAA
;
A
#
# COMPACT_ATOMS: atom_id res chain seq x y z
N MET A 1 -5.31 -4.72 1.49
CA MET A 1 -4.33 -4.02 0.64
C MET A 1 -4.85 -2.65 0.25
N TYR A 2 -4.00 -1.63 0.33
CA TYR A 2 -4.22 -0.24 -0.07
C TYR A 2 -3.09 0.16 -1.02
N ASN A 3 -3.38 0.96 -2.04
CA ASN A 3 -2.34 1.59 -2.84
C ASN A 3 -2.08 2.99 -2.26
N VAL A 4 -0.86 3.22 -1.80
CA VAL A 4 -0.46 4.49 -1.18
C VAL A 4 0.55 5.16 -2.08
N GLN A 5 0.32 6.43 -2.39
CA GLN A 5 1.27 7.28 -3.08
C GLN A 5 1.75 8.37 -2.13
N ILE A 6 3.07 8.53 -2.05
CA ILE A 6 3.72 9.60 -1.30
C ILE A 6 4.36 10.54 -2.30
N VAL A 7 3.98 11.81 -2.27
CA VAL A 7 4.54 12.84 -3.16
C VAL A 7 5.49 13.69 -2.35
N THR A 8 6.78 13.65 -2.69
CA THR A 8 7.78 14.58 -2.16
C THR A 8 7.74 15.85 -3.01
N GLY A 9 7.71 17.02 -2.37
CA GLY A 9 7.58 18.28 -3.10
C GLY A 9 8.79 18.59 -3.98
N ASN A 10 8.56 19.39 -5.02
CA ASN A 10 9.60 19.77 -5.98
C ASN A 10 10.37 21.04 -5.56
N ILE A 11 10.82 21.10 -4.31
CA ILE A 11 11.65 22.21 -3.79
C ILE A 11 13.06 21.73 -3.45
N ARG A 12 14.03 22.64 -3.46
CA ARG A 12 15.44 22.28 -3.18
C ARG A 12 15.54 21.67 -1.78
N GLY A 13 16.24 20.54 -1.66
CA GLY A 13 16.43 19.84 -0.38
C GLY A 13 15.24 19.01 0.08
N ALA A 14 14.17 18.90 -0.71
CA ALA A 14 12.93 18.24 -0.28
C ALA A 14 13.04 16.74 0.03
N GLY A 15 14.08 16.06 -0.47
CA GLY A 15 14.23 14.61 -0.32
C GLY A 15 14.86 14.21 1.02
N THR A 16 14.58 12.97 1.46
CA THR A 16 15.08 12.44 2.73
C THR A 16 15.67 11.05 2.57
N ASN A 17 16.68 10.76 3.39
CA ASN A 17 17.23 9.41 3.55
C ASN A 17 16.69 8.69 4.81
N SER A 18 15.84 9.36 5.59
CA SER A 18 15.20 8.77 6.77
C SER A 18 14.18 7.70 6.40
N LYS A 19 13.89 6.80 7.34
CA LYS A 19 12.84 5.79 7.14
C LYS A 19 11.48 6.43 7.36
N VAL A 20 10.70 6.52 6.29
CA VAL A 20 9.34 7.08 6.33
C VAL A 20 8.35 6.02 6.80
N HIS A 21 7.45 6.41 7.70
CA HIS A 21 6.35 5.58 8.19
C HIS A 21 5.01 6.30 8.08
N MET A 22 3.93 5.53 8.02
CA MET A 22 2.57 6.06 8.08
C MET A 22 1.66 5.29 9.05
N VAL A 23 0.59 5.93 9.47
CA VAL A 23 -0.56 5.31 10.15
C VAL A 23 -1.84 5.74 9.44
N MET A 24 -2.66 4.78 9.00
CA MET A 24 -3.98 5.05 8.45
C MET A 24 -5.03 4.92 9.56
N HIS A 25 -5.89 5.92 9.73
CA HIS A 25 -6.95 5.91 10.74
C HIS A 25 -8.31 5.73 10.08
N GLY A 26 -9.09 4.73 10.51
CA GLY A 26 -10.43 4.51 9.99
C GLY A 26 -11.38 5.67 10.29
N SER A 27 -12.50 5.74 9.56
CA SER A 27 -13.52 6.81 9.68
C SER A 27 -13.99 7.11 11.11
N LYS A 28 -14.09 6.08 11.98
CA LYS A 28 -14.51 6.25 13.39
C LYS A 28 -13.35 6.53 14.35
N GLY A 29 -12.10 6.59 13.88
CA GLY A 29 -10.90 6.86 14.68
C GLY A 29 -10.44 5.75 15.65
N VAL A 30 -11.30 4.76 15.95
CA VAL A 30 -11.00 3.69 16.92
C VAL A 30 -9.99 2.66 16.39
N LYS A 31 -10.03 2.35 15.10
CA LYS A 31 -9.13 1.38 14.46
C LYS A 31 -8.12 2.10 13.57
N ASN A 32 -6.87 1.67 13.62
CA ASN A 32 -5.80 2.14 12.74
C ASN A 32 -4.96 0.97 12.22
N SER A 33 -4.06 1.26 11.28
CA SER A 33 -3.19 0.27 10.64
C SER A 33 -2.03 -0.22 11.51
N GLY A 34 -1.78 0.40 12.66
CA GLY A 34 -0.44 0.45 13.26
C GLY A 34 0.53 1.29 12.42
N LYS A 35 1.75 1.46 12.93
CA LYS A 35 2.84 2.10 12.20
C LYS A 35 3.33 1.17 11.10
N VAL A 36 3.21 1.61 9.84
CA VAL A 36 3.68 0.90 8.66
C VAL A 36 4.88 1.66 8.10
N PHE A 37 6.05 1.02 8.06
CA PHE A 37 7.23 1.55 7.38
C PHE A 37 7.09 1.37 5.86
N LEU A 38 7.37 2.44 5.12
CA LEU A 38 7.26 2.50 3.66
C LEU A 38 8.59 2.06 3.03
N GLU A 39 8.90 0.78 3.22
CA GLU A 39 10.16 0.16 2.79
C GLU A 39 10.39 0.27 1.27
N GLY A 40 11.63 0.56 0.87
CA GLY A 40 12.05 0.66 -0.53
C GLY A 40 11.68 1.98 -1.23
N GLY A 41 11.06 2.93 -0.53
CA GLY A 41 10.83 4.28 -1.04
C GLY A 41 12.12 5.08 -1.15
N LYS A 42 12.22 5.92 -2.19
CA LYS A 42 13.36 6.82 -2.37
C LYS A 42 13.10 8.22 -1.79
N PHE A 43 11.84 8.66 -1.83
CA PHE A 43 11.40 9.95 -1.29
C PHE A 43 12.19 11.15 -1.83
N GLU A 44 12.68 11.07 -3.07
CA GLU A 44 13.47 12.12 -3.70
C GLU A 44 12.64 13.34 -4.08
N ARG A 45 13.30 14.51 -4.20
CA ARG A 45 12.64 15.75 -4.62
C ARG A 45 11.79 15.56 -5.88
N GLY A 46 10.51 15.93 -5.81
CA GLY A 46 9.58 15.86 -6.94
C GLY A 46 9.16 14.43 -7.34
N LEU A 47 9.60 13.41 -6.61
CA LEU A 47 9.25 12.02 -6.87
C LEU A 47 7.90 11.68 -6.25
N THR A 48 7.20 10.74 -6.90
CA THR A 48 6.06 10.03 -6.30
C THR A 48 6.44 8.57 -6.08
N ASP A 49 6.55 8.16 -4.83
CA ASP A 49 6.78 6.77 -4.44
C ASP A 49 5.43 6.05 -4.23
N ILE A 50 5.33 4.80 -4.66
CA ILE A 50 4.08 4.02 -4.65
C ILE A 50 4.26 2.72 -3.86
N PHE A 51 3.37 2.48 -2.91
CA PHE A 51 3.40 1.33 -2.01
C PHE A 51 2.11 0.53 -2.05
N ASN A 52 2.24 -0.79 -1.84
CA ASN A 52 1.13 -1.68 -1.55
C ASN A 52 1.12 -1.98 -0.05
N VAL A 53 0.20 -1.38 0.69
CA VAL A 53 0.10 -1.53 2.14
C VAL A 53 -0.95 -2.56 2.50
N GLU A 54 -0.53 -3.68 3.10
CA GLU A 54 -1.42 -4.71 3.61
C GLU A 54 -1.70 -4.49 5.09
N ILE A 55 -2.99 -4.48 5.45
CA ILE A 55 -3.45 -4.36 6.84
C ILE A 55 -4.61 -5.33 7.07
N ALA A 56 -4.75 -5.79 8.31
CA ALA A 56 -5.73 -6.80 8.69
C ALA A 56 -7.19 -6.28 8.68
N ALA A 57 -7.40 -4.96 8.75
CA ALA A 57 -8.72 -4.36 8.85
C ALA A 57 -9.08 -3.50 7.64
N LEU A 58 -10.35 -3.51 7.23
CA LEU A 58 -10.90 -2.53 6.30
C LEU A 58 -11.15 -1.21 7.05
N LEU A 59 -10.32 -0.19 6.77
CA LEU A 59 -10.38 1.14 7.37
C LEU A 59 -11.06 2.18 6.46
N SER A 60 -11.05 1.98 5.13
CA SER A 60 -11.65 2.94 4.18
C SER A 60 -13.16 3.11 4.40
N PRO A 61 -13.70 4.34 4.33
CA PRO A 61 -12.98 5.61 4.19
C PRO A 61 -12.15 5.96 5.43
N LEU A 62 -10.96 6.52 5.23
CA LEU A 62 -10.09 6.99 6.30
C LEU A 62 -10.56 8.35 6.82
N SER A 63 -10.35 8.61 8.12
CA SER A 63 -10.58 9.93 8.71
C SER A 63 -9.36 10.85 8.56
N ARG A 64 -8.17 10.29 8.74
CA ARG A 64 -6.87 10.96 8.64
C ARG A 64 -5.76 9.95 8.39
N VAL A 65 -4.58 10.45 8.04
CA VAL A 65 -3.33 9.69 8.03
C VAL A 65 -2.32 10.39 8.91
N THR A 66 -1.48 9.64 9.62
CA THR A 66 -0.26 10.17 10.24
C THR A 66 0.90 9.81 9.33
N ILE A 67 1.75 10.76 8.99
CA ILE A 67 2.98 10.54 8.20
C ILE A 67 4.17 11.11 8.97
N GLY A 68 5.28 10.39 8.99
CA GLY A 68 6.49 10.83 9.66
C GLY A 68 7.70 10.03 9.23
N HIS A 69 8.85 10.33 9.83
CA HIS A 69 10.08 9.58 9.63
C HIS A 69 10.83 9.39 10.97
N ASP A 70 11.92 8.63 10.94
CA ASP A 70 12.73 8.29 12.12
C ASP A 70 13.85 9.30 12.43
N ASN A 71 13.90 10.42 11.71
CA ASN A 71 14.98 11.41 11.75
C ASN A 71 16.40 10.81 11.57
N GLY A 72 16.50 9.61 10.97
CA GLY A 72 17.76 8.93 10.77
C GLY A 72 18.52 9.40 9.52
N GLY A 73 19.84 9.26 9.56
CA GLY A 73 20.73 9.52 8.42
C GLY A 73 21.15 10.98 8.27
N VAL A 74 21.91 11.25 7.21
CA VAL A 74 22.29 12.62 6.80
C VAL A 74 21.21 13.16 5.88
N SER A 75 20.81 14.42 6.05
CA SER A 75 19.67 15.03 5.35
C SER A 75 18.35 14.33 5.70
N SER A 76 17.98 14.35 6.97
CA SER A 76 16.75 13.74 7.49
C SER A 76 15.50 14.57 7.17
N GLY A 77 15.67 15.89 7.01
CA GLY A 77 14.62 16.82 6.59
C GLY A 77 13.89 16.37 5.33
N TRP A 78 12.56 16.46 5.35
CA TRP A 78 11.73 16.00 4.25
C TRP A 78 10.59 16.98 3.97
N TYR A 79 10.44 17.42 2.72
CA TYR A 79 9.25 18.17 2.33
C TYR A 79 8.20 17.23 1.72
N CYS A 80 7.24 16.84 2.55
CA CYS A 80 6.09 16.06 2.09
C CYS A 80 5.06 16.98 1.43
N GLU A 81 4.72 16.73 0.16
CA GLU A 81 3.67 17.48 -0.53
C GLU A 81 2.29 16.93 -0.17
N ARG A 82 2.07 15.62 -0.35
CA ARG A 82 0.79 14.96 -0.03
C ARG A 82 0.92 13.44 0.05
N VAL A 83 -0.10 12.85 0.66
CA VAL A 83 -0.36 11.40 0.64
C VAL A 83 -1.67 11.14 -0.12
N VAL A 84 -1.67 10.16 -1.03
CA VAL A 84 -2.88 9.68 -1.71
C VAL A 84 -3.10 8.21 -1.36
N VAL A 85 -4.28 7.87 -0.86
CA VAL A 85 -4.63 6.49 -0.48
C VAL A 85 -5.82 6.00 -1.28
N PHE A 86 -5.60 4.95 -2.07
CA PHE A 86 -6.64 4.23 -2.79
C PHE A 86 -6.92 2.89 -2.11
N CYS A 87 -8.19 2.64 -1.79
CA CYS A 87 -8.66 1.34 -1.32
C CYS A 87 -9.39 0.62 -2.47
N PRO A 88 -8.80 -0.42 -3.08
CA PRO A 88 -9.42 -1.10 -4.20
C PRO A 88 -10.77 -1.76 -3.85
N PHE A 89 -10.93 -2.21 -2.60
CA PHE A 89 -12.16 -2.87 -2.14
C PHE A 89 -13.37 -1.92 -2.08
N THR A 90 -13.16 -0.68 -1.62
CA THR A 90 -14.23 0.33 -1.56
C THR A 90 -14.32 1.17 -2.84
N GLY A 91 -13.25 1.21 -3.64
CA GLY A 91 -13.13 2.07 -4.81
C GLY A 91 -12.87 3.53 -4.45
N ILE A 92 -12.57 3.84 -3.19
CA ILE A 92 -12.39 5.21 -2.70
C ILE A 92 -10.92 5.57 -2.75
N GLU A 93 -10.61 6.70 -3.39
CA GLU A 93 -9.30 7.35 -3.38
C GLU A 93 -9.40 8.69 -2.64
N GLN A 94 -8.57 8.86 -1.62
CA GLN A 94 -8.55 10.02 -0.74
C GLN A 94 -7.19 10.72 -0.83
N THR A 95 -7.20 12.05 -0.87
CA THR A 95 -6.00 12.89 -0.87
C THR A 95 -5.85 13.60 0.47
N PHE A 96 -4.65 13.55 1.03
CA PHE A 96 -4.27 14.17 2.29
C PHE A 96 -3.10 15.13 2.03
N PRO A 97 -3.37 16.43 1.79
CA PRO A 97 -2.31 17.42 1.59
C PRO A 97 -1.46 17.58 2.84
N CYS A 98 -0.15 17.74 2.65
CA CYS A 98 0.79 18.08 3.71
C CYS A 98 1.40 19.45 3.46
N CYS A 99 2.13 19.61 2.35
CA CYS A 99 2.81 20.84 1.93
C CYS A 99 3.65 21.47 3.05
N LYS A 100 4.42 20.65 3.76
CA LYS A 100 5.23 21.06 4.91
C LYS A 100 6.54 20.31 4.97
N TRP A 101 7.53 20.99 5.56
CA TRP A 101 8.72 20.34 6.07
C TRP A 101 8.36 19.47 7.27
N LEU A 102 8.89 18.26 7.24
CA LEU A 102 9.03 17.34 8.35
C LEU A 102 10.52 17.28 8.65
N ASP A 103 10.94 18.17 9.55
CA ASP A 103 12.34 18.46 9.85
C ASP A 103 12.38 19.15 11.23
N GLU A 104 13.41 18.88 12.03
CA GLU A 104 13.62 19.55 13.32
C GLU A 104 14.21 20.96 13.15
N ASP A 105 14.91 21.20 12.04
CA ASP A 105 15.62 22.45 11.75
C ASP A 105 14.85 23.37 10.76
N GLU A 106 13.80 22.87 10.11
CA GLU A 106 12.97 23.61 9.17
C GLU A 106 11.48 23.64 9.54
N GLY A 107 10.74 24.62 9.01
CA GLY A 107 9.29 24.70 9.18
C GLY A 107 8.87 24.97 10.63
N ASP A 108 8.17 24.01 11.25
CA ASP A 108 7.72 24.07 12.65
C ASP A 108 8.43 23.05 13.56
N GLY A 109 9.52 22.43 13.09
CA GLY A 109 10.32 21.50 13.88
C GLY A 109 9.71 20.10 14.05
N LEU A 110 8.60 19.79 13.38
CA LEU A 110 7.88 18.52 13.56
C LEU A 110 8.26 17.50 12.48
N ILE A 111 8.75 16.32 12.88
CA ILE A 111 9.08 15.20 11.98
C ILE A 111 7.91 14.21 11.72
N GLU A 112 6.75 14.47 12.32
CA GLU A 112 5.52 13.67 12.17
C GLU A 112 4.28 14.58 12.19
N ARG A 113 3.29 14.29 11.33
CA ARG A 113 2.06 15.07 11.22
C ARG A 113 0.83 14.20 11.01
N GLU A 114 -0.29 14.61 11.61
CA GLU A 114 -1.62 14.15 11.23
C GLU A 114 -2.15 15.00 10.07
N LEU A 115 -2.59 14.34 9.00
CA LEU A 115 -3.14 14.94 7.79
C LEU A 115 -4.59 14.53 7.61
N TYR A 116 -5.44 15.51 7.34
CA TYR A 116 -6.87 15.32 7.15
C TYR A 116 -7.22 15.31 5.65
N GLU A 117 -8.26 14.59 5.31
CA GLU A 117 -8.69 14.46 3.91
C GLU A 117 -9.13 15.80 3.33
N MET A 118 -8.65 16.12 2.13
CA MET A 118 -9.25 17.16 1.30
C MET A 118 -10.43 16.58 0.53
N VAL A 119 -11.62 16.63 1.14
CA VAL A 119 -12.84 15.95 0.63
C VAL A 119 -13.20 16.34 -0.80
N SER A 120 -12.90 17.56 -1.22
CA SER A 120 -13.14 18.04 -2.60
C SER A 120 -12.30 17.29 -3.66
N LEU A 121 -11.21 16.63 -3.26
CA LEU A 121 -10.35 15.82 -4.13
C LEU A 121 -10.70 14.33 -4.11
N ARG A 122 -11.73 13.91 -3.37
CA ARG A 122 -12.11 12.50 -3.28
C ARG A 122 -12.56 11.97 -4.64
N GLN A 123 -11.98 10.85 -5.06
CA GLN A 123 -12.37 10.17 -6.30
C GLN A 123 -13.00 8.81 -6.00
N LYS A 124 -13.97 8.43 -6.83
CA LYS A 124 -14.48 7.05 -6.91
C LYS A 124 -13.89 6.40 -8.15
N ARG A 125 -13.09 5.36 -7.94
CA ARG A 125 -12.50 4.53 -8.98
C ARG A 125 -13.23 3.20 -9.04
N GLN A 126 -13.01 2.45 -10.12
CA GLN A 126 -13.55 1.09 -10.25
C GLN A 126 -13.04 0.23 -9.09
N LYS A 127 -13.97 -0.40 -8.38
CA LYS A 127 -13.63 -1.36 -7.32
C LYS A 127 -12.86 -2.51 -7.94
N LYS A 128 -11.78 -2.90 -7.30
CA LYS A 128 -11.12 -4.17 -7.57
C LYS A 128 -11.45 -5.07 -6.40
N HIS A 129 -12.01 -6.24 -6.68
CA HIS A 129 -12.23 -7.27 -5.68
C HIS A 129 -11.09 -8.27 -5.81
N PRO A 130 -9.93 -8.04 -5.17
CA PRO A 130 -8.92 -9.07 -5.10
C PRO A 130 -9.49 -10.24 -4.29
N TRP A 131 -9.29 -11.46 -4.78
CA TRP A 131 -9.67 -12.68 -4.08
C TRP A 131 -8.43 -13.26 -3.44
N SER A 132 -8.55 -13.71 -2.19
CA SER A 132 -7.52 -14.52 -1.54
C SER A 132 -7.76 -15.97 -1.93
N LEU A 133 -6.78 -16.55 -2.61
CA LEU A 133 -6.79 -17.94 -3.03
C LEU A 133 -5.81 -18.73 -2.16
N TRP A 134 -6.27 -19.83 -1.58
CA TRP A 134 -5.45 -20.78 -0.83
C TRP A 134 -5.39 -22.09 -1.62
N ILE A 135 -4.19 -22.52 -1.96
CA ILE A 135 -3.96 -23.79 -2.65
C ILE A 135 -3.10 -24.65 -1.75
N TRP A 136 -3.58 -25.85 -1.46
CA TRP A 136 -2.82 -26.84 -0.72
C TRP A 136 -2.35 -27.92 -1.69
N THR A 137 -1.04 -28.08 -1.79
CA THR A 137 -0.44 -29.22 -2.48
C THR A 137 -0.33 -30.38 -1.51
N SER A 138 -0.73 -31.57 -1.96
CA SER A 138 -0.73 -32.78 -1.13
C SER A 138 0.66 -33.09 -0.55
N ASP A 139 0.68 -33.72 0.62
CA ASP A 139 1.87 -34.25 1.27
C ASP A 139 2.33 -35.62 0.71
N LEU A 140 1.65 -36.17 -0.30
CA LEU A 140 2.05 -37.39 -0.98
C LEU A 140 3.41 -37.21 -1.69
N PRO A 141 4.29 -38.23 -1.68
CA PRO A 141 5.59 -38.16 -2.35
C PRO A 141 5.47 -37.75 -3.82
N GLY A 142 6.13 -36.65 -4.19
CA GLY A 142 6.18 -36.16 -5.57
C GLY A 142 4.92 -35.41 -6.03
N ALA A 143 4.05 -34.97 -5.11
CA ALA A 143 2.85 -34.20 -5.45
C ALA A 143 3.14 -32.73 -5.86
N GLY A 144 4.37 -32.25 -5.68
CA GLY A 144 4.77 -30.88 -6.07
C GLY A 144 4.99 -30.70 -7.57
N THR A 145 5.15 -29.45 -8.01
CA THR A 145 5.41 -29.14 -9.42
C THR A 145 6.24 -27.87 -9.62
N ASP A 146 7.22 -27.95 -10.52
CA ASP A 146 7.98 -26.78 -11.02
C ASP A 146 7.30 -26.10 -12.22
N ALA A 147 6.13 -26.60 -12.64
CA ALA A 147 5.41 -26.05 -13.78
C ALA A 147 4.81 -24.68 -13.46
N THR A 148 4.63 -23.85 -14.47
CA THR A 148 3.85 -22.62 -14.31
C THR A 148 2.38 -22.95 -14.17
N VAL A 149 1.78 -22.57 -13.04
CA VAL A 149 0.35 -22.78 -12.75
C VAL A 149 -0.46 -21.54 -13.10
N PHE A 150 -1.61 -21.73 -13.75
CA PHE A 150 -2.57 -20.68 -14.08
C PHE A 150 -3.92 -20.92 -13.39
N PHE A 151 -4.64 -19.83 -13.16
CA PHE A 151 -5.95 -19.82 -12.54
C PHE A 151 -6.94 -19.01 -13.38
N GLN A 152 -8.16 -19.52 -13.54
CA GLN A 152 -9.24 -18.85 -14.28
C GLN A 152 -10.57 -19.12 -13.58
N ILE A 153 -11.39 -18.08 -13.40
CA ILE A 153 -12.71 -18.19 -12.77
C ILE A 153 -13.79 -18.21 -13.84
N TYR A 154 -14.77 -19.08 -13.66
CA TYR A 154 -15.97 -19.17 -14.48
C TYR A 154 -17.18 -18.76 -13.65
N GLY A 155 -18.09 -17.98 -14.24
CA GLY A 155 -19.34 -17.56 -13.64
C GLY A 155 -20.42 -17.29 -14.68
N GLU A 156 -21.60 -16.87 -14.24
CA GLU A 156 -22.77 -16.64 -15.11
C GLU A 156 -22.51 -15.64 -16.25
N LYS A 157 -21.53 -14.74 -16.09
CA LYS A 157 -21.18 -13.70 -17.06
C LYS A 157 -20.00 -14.08 -17.97
N GLY A 158 -19.55 -15.33 -17.92
CA GLY A 158 -18.39 -15.82 -18.69
C GLY A 158 -17.22 -16.19 -17.80
N LYS A 159 -16.01 -16.04 -18.32
CA LYS A 159 -14.76 -16.42 -17.63
C LYS A 159 -13.83 -15.21 -17.48
N SER A 160 -12.98 -15.25 -16.46
CA SER A 160 -11.91 -14.26 -16.30
C SER A 160 -10.79 -14.48 -17.32
N ASP A 161 -9.86 -13.54 -17.42
CA ASP A 161 -8.54 -13.81 -17.99
C ASP A 161 -7.82 -14.93 -17.22
N GLU A 162 -6.86 -15.59 -17.87
CA GLU A 162 -5.94 -16.52 -17.20
C GLU A 162 -4.92 -15.74 -16.37
N MET A 163 -4.77 -16.13 -15.10
CA MET A 163 -3.87 -15.50 -14.15
C MET A 163 -2.77 -16.48 -13.78
N LYS A 164 -1.51 -16.16 -14.08
CA LYS A 164 -0.36 -16.91 -13.55
C LYS A 164 -0.36 -16.80 -12.03
N LEU A 165 -0.26 -17.92 -11.33
CA LEU A 165 -0.10 -17.97 -9.89
C LEU A 165 1.39 -18.02 -9.54
N ASP A 166 1.84 -16.99 -8.82
CA ASP A 166 3.25 -16.81 -8.47
C ASP A 166 3.33 -15.86 -7.25
N ASN A 167 4.26 -16.11 -6.33
CA ASN A 167 4.54 -15.22 -5.21
C ASN A 167 6.05 -15.19 -4.89
N LYS A 168 6.45 -14.79 -3.67
CA LYS A 168 7.88 -14.64 -3.30
C LYS A 168 8.54 -15.96 -2.86
N THR A 169 7.79 -17.05 -2.76
CA THR A 169 8.28 -18.36 -2.32
C THR A 169 8.35 -19.32 -3.50
N ASP A 170 9.06 -20.42 -3.32
CA ASP A 170 8.86 -21.60 -4.15
C ASP A 170 7.41 -22.07 -3.93
N ASN A 171 6.64 -22.25 -5.00
CA ASN A 171 5.19 -22.48 -4.91
C ASN A 171 4.85 -23.88 -5.36
N PHE A 172 3.76 -24.42 -4.82
CA PHE A 172 3.23 -25.73 -5.15
C PHE A 172 4.14 -26.89 -4.71
N GLU A 173 4.89 -26.71 -3.62
CA GLU A 173 5.73 -27.76 -3.03
C GLU A 173 4.91 -28.80 -2.27
N GLN A 174 5.43 -30.02 -2.17
CA GLN A 174 4.79 -31.11 -1.43
C GLN A 174 4.44 -30.68 0.01
N GLY A 175 3.17 -30.81 0.38
CA GLY A 175 2.65 -30.44 1.71
C GLY A 175 2.53 -28.94 1.97
N GLN A 176 2.76 -28.08 0.97
CA GLN A 176 2.73 -26.63 1.11
C GLN A 176 1.32 -26.05 0.97
N LEU A 177 1.00 -25.04 1.78
CA LEU A 177 -0.16 -24.18 1.60
C LEU A 177 0.30 -22.84 1.02
N ASP A 178 0.03 -22.64 -0.27
CA ASP A 178 0.30 -21.39 -0.97
C ASP A 178 -0.88 -20.41 -0.86
N LYS A 179 -0.55 -19.13 -0.78
CA LYS A 179 -1.53 -18.03 -0.72
C LYS A 179 -1.29 -17.07 -1.87
N PHE A 180 -2.32 -16.81 -2.66
CA PHE A 180 -2.27 -15.88 -3.78
C PHE A 180 -3.33 -14.81 -3.63
N ILE A 181 -3.01 -13.61 -4.10
CA ILE A 181 -3.98 -12.53 -4.28
C ILE A 181 -4.26 -12.42 -5.78
N VAL A 182 -5.41 -12.92 -6.21
CA VAL A 182 -5.82 -12.88 -7.62
C VAL A 182 -6.77 -11.71 -7.86
N ARG A 183 -6.73 -11.13 -9.06
CA ARG A 183 -7.62 -10.03 -9.47
C ARG A 183 -8.38 -10.47 -10.71
N PRO A 184 -9.52 -11.17 -10.55
CA PRO A 184 -10.28 -11.67 -11.67
C PRO A 184 -10.81 -10.47 -12.47
N ALA A 185 -10.26 -10.27 -13.67
CA ALA A 185 -10.78 -9.36 -14.67
C ALA A 185 -11.45 -10.20 -15.77
N ALA A 186 -12.50 -9.66 -16.39
CA ALA A 186 -13.21 -10.25 -17.50
C ALA A 186 -13.09 -9.34 -18.72
#